data_AF-A0A7C5F9B5-F1
#
_entry.id   AF-A0A7C5F9B5-F1
#
_cell.length_a   1.000
_cell.length_b   1.000
_cell.length_c   1.000
_cell.angle_alpha   90.00
_cell.angle_beta   90.00
_cell.angle_gamma   90.00
#
_symmetry.space_group_name_H-M   'P 1'
#
loop_
_entity.id
_entity.type
_entity.pdbx_description
1 polymer ?
#
loop_
_entity_poly.entity_id
_entity_poly.type
_entity_poly.pdbx_seq_one_letter_code
_entity_poly.pdbx_strand_id
1 'polypeptide(L)'
;MARILYINLTKREHFFVDRHDLSEKYIGGVGVASKLLLEECPQGIAPFSPDNPIILATGPMTGMFPVITKTVACFKSPLTNEYGESHAGGRLGAAMRWAGLDAIVVKGKANRPAYISIHDSEVKVKNAETLWGMSSIRTVGRILREVEPGAGRRSILRIGRAGENLVRYACVNVDTVRHFGRLGLGAVFGSKNLKAMVIEGTNDLFFKDVKKYSKVYDEIFGIVCKTKEMQKYHDLGTASNVIPLNAMGALPTRNFSSNTLENAERISGEHFAEHYLARKTACVGCPVGCIHVGWLREQFADEHEYFTVYTPYDYEPIYAFGNNLGISDPHEVLRLIERCEVFGLDAITTGVYLGWLTDALSNGVVTTKDTGLELKFGESEGYYHAIEKIAER
;
A
#
# COMPACT_ATOMS: atom_id res chain seq x y z
N MET A 1 -25.53 4.24 -10.93
CA MET A 1 -25.08 3.18 -11.85
C MET A 1 -23.70 2.78 -11.38
N ALA A 2 -23.43 1.49 -11.21
CA ALA A 2 -22.07 0.99 -11.01
C ALA A 2 -21.58 0.38 -12.33
N ARG A 3 -20.60 1.01 -12.99
CA ARG A 3 -19.97 0.48 -14.21
C ARG A 3 -18.74 -0.34 -13.83
N ILE A 4 -18.76 -1.61 -14.19
CA ILE A 4 -17.74 -2.60 -13.79
C ILE A 4 -16.96 -3.07 -15.00
N LEU A 5 -15.64 -3.01 -14.90
CA LEU A 5 -14.72 -3.57 -15.89
C LEU A 5 -14.28 -4.98 -15.46
N TYR A 6 -14.58 -5.99 -16.28
CA TYR A 6 -14.08 -7.34 -16.11
C TYR A 6 -12.88 -7.58 -17.03
N ILE A 7 -11.81 -8.16 -16.49
CA ILE A 7 -10.58 -8.47 -17.23
C ILE A 7 -10.22 -9.94 -16.97
N ASN A 8 -10.04 -10.72 -18.03
CA ASN A 8 -9.53 -12.09 -17.94
C ASN A 8 -8.12 -12.16 -18.54
N LEU A 9 -7.11 -12.39 -17.69
CA LEU A 9 -5.70 -12.44 -18.09
C LEU A 9 -5.34 -13.66 -18.93
N THR A 10 -6.06 -14.78 -18.76
CA THR A 10 -5.82 -16.01 -19.52
C THR A 10 -6.35 -15.88 -20.94
N LYS A 11 -7.58 -15.37 -21.09
CA LYS A 11 -8.21 -15.15 -22.40
C LYS A 11 -7.74 -13.85 -23.08
N ARG A 12 -7.16 -12.93 -22.32
CA ARG A 12 -6.81 -11.56 -22.73
C ARG A 12 -8.01 -10.77 -23.25
N GLU A 13 -9.15 -10.98 -22.61
CA GLU A 13 -10.42 -10.35 -22.93
C GLU A 13 -10.84 -9.39 -21.81
N HIS A 14 -11.62 -8.37 -22.19
CA HIS A 14 -12.27 -7.48 -21.24
C HIS A 14 -13.66 -7.08 -21.74
N PHE A 15 -14.53 -6.74 -20.80
CA PHE A 15 -15.86 -6.19 -21.11
C PHE A 15 -16.36 -5.34 -19.94
N PHE A 16 -17.30 -4.44 -20.25
CA PHE A 16 -17.94 -3.57 -19.27
C PHE A 16 -19.36 -4.05 -19.00
N VAL A 17 -19.80 -3.98 -17.74
CA VAL A 17 -21.19 -4.28 -17.35
C VAL A 17 -21.69 -3.20 -16.41
N ASP A 18 -22.87 -2.67 -16.69
CA ASP A 18 -23.58 -1.77 -15.78
C ASP A 18 -24.43 -2.59 -14.79
N ARG A 19 -24.03 -2.56 -13.52
CA ARG A 19 -24.66 -3.31 -12.41
C ARG A 19 -25.39 -2.36 -11.46
N HIS A 20 -26.54 -1.87 -11.91
CA HIS A 20 -27.38 -0.96 -11.11
C HIS A 20 -27.82 -1.58 -9.78
N ASP A 21 -28.14 -2.87 -9.81
CA ASP A 21 -28.50 -3.68 -8.65
C ASP A 21 -27.45 -3.60 -7.54
N LEU A 22 -26.16 -3.56 -7.91
CA LEU A 22 -25.08 -3.45 -6.94
C LEU A 22 -25.00 -2.06 -6.32
N SER A 23 -25.13 -0.99 -7.13
CA SER A 23 -25.13 0.38 -6.60
C SER A 23 -26.34 0.69 -5.72
N GLU A 24 -27.52 0.17 -6.05
CA GLU A 24 -28.75 0.44 -5.29
C GLU A 24 -28.76 -0.30 -3.95
N LYS A 25 -28.31 -1.56 -3.94
CA LYS A 25 -28.36 -2.41 -2.75
C LYS A 25 -27.15 -2.26 -1.82
N TYR A 26 -25.97 -2.00 -2.39
CA TYR A 26 -24.70 -2.03 -1.65
C TYR A 26 -23.94 -0.70 -1.68
N ILE A 27 -24.50 0.36 -2.29
CA ILE A 27 -23.99 1.74 -2.36
C ILE A 27 -22.71 1.89 -3.19
N GLY A 28 -21.64 1.17 -2.86
CA GLY A 28 -20.32 1.23 -3.50
C GLY A 28 -19.22 0.68 -2.59
N GLY A 29 -17.96 0.88 -2.98
CA GLY A 29 -16.79 0.54 -2.16
C GLY A 29 -16.82 -0.91 -1.68
N VAL A 30 -16.66 -1.12 -0.37
CA VAL A 30 -16.59 -2.45 0.25
C VAL A 30 -17.85 -3.28 0.04
N GLY A 31 -19.04 -2.66 0.00
CA GLY A 31 -20.29 -3.39 -0.22
C GLY A 31 -20.35 -4.03 -1.60
N VAL A 32 -20.01 -3.25 -2.64
CA VAL A 32 -19.93 -3.74 -4.02
C VAL A 32 -18.77 -4.74 -4.16
N ALA A 33 -17.59 -4.44 -3.63
CA ALA A 33 -16.44 -5.33 -3.73
C ALA A 33 -16.66 -6.69 -3.06
N SER A 34 -17.29 -6.71 -1.88
CA SER A 34 -17.64 -7.94 -1.16
C SER A 34 -18.69 -8.75 -1.91
N LYS A 35 -19.71 -8.09 -2.46
CA LYS A 35 -20.74 -8.77 -3.25
C LYS A 35 -20.16 -9.37 -4.53
N LEU A 36 -19.31 -8.63 -5.23
CA LEU A 36 -18.59 -9.17 -6.40
C LEU A 36 -17.68 -10.33 -5.99
N LEU A 37 -17.01 -10.27 -4.83
CA LEU A 37 -16.17 -11.38 -4.37
C LEU A 37 -17.00 -12.65 -4.15
N LEU A 38 -18.19 -12.52 -3.55
CA LEU A 38 -19.12 -13.64 -3.36
C LEU A 38 -19.62 -14.22 -4.69
N GLU A 39 -19.78 -13.39 -5.72
CA GLU A 39 -20.23 -13.83 -7.06
C GLU A 39 -19.08 -14.45 -7.88
N GLU A 40 -17.88 -13.90 -7.76
CA GLU A 40 -16.78 -14.16 -8.68
C GLU A 40 -15.71 -15.12 -8.15
N CYS A 41 -15.66 -15.38 -6.84
CA CYS A 41 -14.71 -16.27 -6.20
C CYS A 41 -15.36 -17.63 -5.91
N PRO A 42 -15.03 -18.70 -6.67
CA PRO A 42 -15.59 -20.01 -6.39
C PRO A 42 -15.20 -20.51 -4.99
N GLN A 43 -16.13 -21.20 -4.33
CA GLN A 43 -15.88 -21.78 -3.01
C GLN A 43 -14.75 -22.83 -3.07
N GLY A 44 -13.95 -22.91 -2.01
CA GLY A 44 -12.91 -23.92 -1.85
C GLY A 44 -11.63 -23.72 -2.68
N ILE A 45 -11.53 -22.69 -3.53
CA ILE A 45 -10.31 -22.46 -4.32
C ILE A 45 -9.11 -22.14 -3.43
N ALA A 46 -7.91 -22.51 -3.86
CA ALA A 46 -6.67 -22.03 -3.24
C ALA A 46 -6.47 -20.52 -3.52
N PRO A 47 -5.82 -19.75 -2.61
CA PRO A 47 -5.59 -18.32 -2.82
C PRO A 47 -4.77 -17.96 -4.07
N PHE A 48 -3.89 -18.85 -4.54
CA PHE A 48 -3.12 -18.64 -5.78
C PHE A 48 -3.80 -19.20 -7.03
N SER A 49 -5.06 -19.62 -6.94
CA SER A 49 -5.82 -20.05 -8.11
C SER A 49 -5.97 -18.89 -9.11
N PRO A 50 -5.87 -19.15 -10.43
CA PRO A 50 -6.27 -18.19 -11.46
C PRO A 50 -7.70 -17.66 -11.27
N ASP A 51 -8.58 -18.42 -10.62
CA ASP A 51 -9.97 -18.04 -10.36
C ASP A 51 -10.16 -17.10 -9.17
N ASN A 52 -9.15 -16.93 -8.29
CA ASN A 52 -9.23 -15.96 -7.19
C ASN A 52 -9.29 -14.54 -7.80
N PRO A 53 -10.40 -13.80 -7.66
CA PRO A 53 -10.51 -12.50 -8.29
C PRO A 53 -9.74 -11.44 -7.51
N ILE A 54 -9.16 -10.47 -8.22
CA ILE A 54 -8.75 -9.19 -7.65
C ILE A 54 -9.85 -8.19 -7.96
N ILE A 55 -10.47 -7.63 -6.94
CA ILE A 55 -11.60 -6.71 -7.09
C ILE A 55 -11.21 -5.36 -6.51
N LEU A 56 -11.15 -4.33 -7.34
CA LEU A 56 -10.99 -2.94 -6.91
C LEU A 56 -12.35 -2.24 -6.99
N ALA A 57 -12.74 -1.48 -5.98
CA ALA A 57 -13.96 -0.69 -6.02
C ALA A 57 -13.83 0.67 -5.34
N THR A 58 -14.53 1.66 -5.86
CA THR A 58 -14.64 3.00 -5.29
C THR A 58 -16.02 3.22 -4.67
N GLY A 59 -16.10 4.12 -3.70
CA GLY A 59 -17.38 4.59 -3.17
C GLY A 59 -18.03 5.61 -4.13
N PRO A 60 -19.34 5.82 -4.05
CA PRO A 60 -20.05 6.73 -4.95
C PRO A 60 -19.60 8.19 -4.84
N MET A 61 -18.96 8.56 -3.72
CA MET A 61 -18.44 9.90 -3.45
C MET A 61 -16.92 10.01 -3.62
N THR A 62 -16.23 8.90 -3.97
CA THR A 62 -14.77 8.91 -4.12
C THR A 62 -14.35 9.88 -5.22
N GLY A 63 -13.45 10.80 -4.88
CA GLY A 63 -12.95 11.84 -5.79
C GLY A 63 -13.90 13.03 -5.98
N MET A 64 -15.06 13.06 -5.29
CA MET A 64 -16.03 14.17 -5.38
C MET A 64 -15.90 15.18 -4.24
N PHE A 65 -15.55 14.76 -3.02
CA PHE A 65 -15.44 15.66 -1.87
C PHE A 65 -14.05 15.59 -1.24
N PRO A 66 -13.65 16.60 -0.44
CA PRO A 66 -12.41 16.54 0.31
C PRO A 66 -12.35 15.26 1.15
N VAL A 67 -11.15 14.72 1.36
CA VAL A 67 -10.84 13.50 2.14
C VAL A 67 -11.43 12.17 1.63
N ILE A 68 -12.41 12.16 0.73
CA ILE A 68 -13.04 10.94 0.19
C ILE A 68 -12.22 10.39 -1.00
N THR A 69 -11.12 9.69 -0.70
CA THR A 69 -10.09 9.33 -1.71
C THR A 69 -9.79 7.84 -1.83
N LYS A 70 -10.47 6.99 -1.06
CA LYS A 70 -10.10 5.58 -0.91
C LYS A 70 -10.69 4.70 -2.00
N THR A 71 -9.92 3.67 -2.35
CA THR A 71 -10.30 2.49 -3.12
C THR A 71 -10.08 1.28 -2.24
N VAL A 72 -11.02 0.34 -2.27
CA VAL A 72 -10.90 -0.95 -1.58
C VAL A 72 -10.47 -2.03 -2.57
N ALA A 73 -9.64 -2.96 -2.12
CA ALA A 73 -9.32 -4.20 -2.81
C ALA A 73 -9.90 -5.38 -2.02
N CYS A 74 -10.65 -6.25 -2.69
CA CYS A 74 -11.19 -7.50 -2.15
C CYS A 74 -10.69 -8.72 -2.94
N PHE A 75 -10.30 -9.77 -2.23
CA PHE A 75 -9.71 -10.99 -2.77
C PHE A 75 -9.72 -12.11 -1.72
N LYS A 76 -9.42 -13.37 -2.09
CA LYS A 76 -9.09 -14.41 -1.12
C LYS A 76 -7.63 -14.29 -0.69
N SER A 77 -7.39 -14.02 0.59
CA SER A 77 -6.08 -13.74 1.17
C SER A 77 -5.18 -14.98 1.17
N PRO A 78 -3.96 -14.94 0.61
CA PRO A 78 -2.98 -16.03 0.75
C PRO A 78 -2.35 -16.10 2.15
N LEU A 79 -2.45 -15.03 2.95
CA LEU A 79 -1.95 -15.03 4.33
C LEU A 79 -2.87 -15.83 5.25
N THR A 80 -4.18 -15.58 5.16
CA THR A 80 -5.18 -16.12 6.10
C THR A 80 -6.03 -17.23 5.49
N ASN A 81 -6.02 -17.41 4.17
CA ASN A 81 -6.94 -18.27 3.41
C ASN A 81 -8.42 -17.85 3.49
N GLU A 82 -8.69 -16.63 3.95
CA GLU A 82 -10.03 -16.07 4.19
C GLU A 82 -10.27 -14.82 3.33
N TYR A 83 -11.36 -14.09 3.63
CA TYR A 83 -11.65 -12.77 3.08
C TYR A 83 -10.47 -11.80 3.28
N GLY A 84 -9.97 -11.24 2.18
CA GLY A 84 -8.96 -10.20 2.15
C GLY A 84 -9.57 -8.86 1.77
N GLU A 85 -9.43 -7.87 2.65
CA GLU A 85 -9.82 -6.48 2.41
C GLU A 85 -8.63 -5.55 2.67
N SER A 86 -8.32 -4.68 1.71
CA SER A 86 -7.27 -3.69 1.88
C SER A 86 -7.67 -2.36 1.25
N HIS A 87 -7.18 -1.25 1.79
CA HIS A 87 -7.56 0.10 1.36
C HIS A 87 -6.34 0.91 0.95
N ALA A 88 -6.42 1.56 -0.20
CA ALA A 88 -5.39 2.48 -0.67
C ALA A 88 -5.99 3.84 -1.04
N GLY A 89 -5.16 4.87 -0.91
CA GLY A 89 -5.44 6.23 -1.42
C GLY A 89 -4.58 6.55 -2.64
N GLY A 90 -4.11 7.78 -2.73
CA GLY A 90 -3.32 8.27 -3.86
C GLY A 90 -4.22 8.89 -4.92
N ARG A 91 -4.00 8.53 -6.19
CA ARG A 91 -4.83 8.94 -7.33
C ARG A 91 -5.81 7.87 -7.76
N LEU A 92 -5.68 6.63 -7.28
CA LEU A 92 -6.41 5.47 -7.77
C LEU A 92 -7.93 5.70 -7.86
N GLY A 93 -8.55 6.15 -6.77
CA GLY A 93 -9.98 6.39 -6.76
C GLY A 93 -10.44 7.47 -7.75
N ALA A 94 -9.65 8.54 -7.91
CA ALA A 94 -9.91 9.59 -8.88
C ALA A 94 -9.70 9.11 -10.32
N ALA A 95 -8.62 8.36 -10.58
CA ALA A 95 -8.32 7.79 -11.90
C ALA A 95 -9.41 6.81 -12.36
N MET A 96 -9.89 5.93 -11.48
CA MET A 96 -11.03 5.06 -11.76
C MET A 96 -12.30 5.86 -12.05
N ARG A 97 -12.56 6.91 -11.26
CA ARG A 97 -13.73 7.77 -11.44
C ARG A 97 -13.69 8.51 -12.77
N TRP A 98 -12.56 9.10 -13.13
CA TRP A 98 -12.37 9.76 -14.43
C TRP A 98 -12.43 8.77 -15.59
N ALA A 99 -12.10 7.49 -15.38
CA ALA A 99 -12.28 6.44 -16.39
C ALA A 99 -13.73 5.96 -16.49
N GLY A 100 -14.64 6.48 -15.66
CA GLY A 100 -16.03 6.06 -15.60
C GLY A 100 -16.21 4.67 -14.98
N LEU A 101 -15.33 4.26 -14.06
CA LEU A 101 -15.32 2.94 -13.43
C LEU A 101 -15.61 3.03 -11.94
N ASP A 102 -16.58 2.25 -11.49
CA ASP A 102 -16.89 2.08 -10.06
C ASP A 102 -16.23 0.83 -9.49
N ALA A 103 -15.98 -0.19 -10.33
CA ALA A 103 -15.22 -1.37 -9.95
C ALA A 103 -14.43 -2.01 -11.12
N ILE A 104 -13.39 -2.75 -10.78
CA ILE A 104 -12.58 -3.56 -11.70
C ILE A 104 -12.45 -4.97 -11.11
N VAL A 105 -12.73 -6.00 -11.90
CA VAL A 105 -12.59 -7.42 -11.54
C VAL A 105 -11.55 -8.06 -12.45
N VAL A 106 -10.47 -8.59 -11.87
CA VAL A 106 -9.41 -9.29 -12.62
C VAL A 106 -9.38 -10.76 -12.25
N LYS A 107 -9.50 -11.63 -13.26
CA LYS A 107 -9.42 -13.10 -13.15
C LYS A 107 -8.42 -13.69 -14.15
N GLY A 108 -8.18 -14.99 -14.01
CA GLY A 108 -7.22 -15.72 -14.82
C GLY A 108 -5.77 -15.45 -14.40
N LYS A 109 -4.85 -15.94 -15.23
CA LYS A 109 -3.40 -15.80 -15.11
C LYS A 109 -2.82 -15.58 -16.50
N ALA A 110 -1.94 -14.59 -16.64
CA ALA A 110 -1.23 -14.35 -17.88
C ALA A 110 -0.16 -15.43 -18.10
N ASN A 111 0.07 -15.81 -19.36
CA ASN A 111 1.07 -16.83 -19.73
C ASN A 111 2.52 -16.40 -19.49
N ARG A 112 2.78 -15.09 -19.45
CA ARG A 112 4.06 -14.45 -19.13
C ARG A 112 3.81 -13.19 -18.29
N PRO A 113 4.83 -12.63 -17.62
CA PRO A 113 4.71 -11.35 -16.94
C PRO A 113 4.03 -10.30 -17.80
N ALA A 114 2.97 -9.70 -17.26
CA ALA A 114 2.15 -8.73 -17.94
C ALA A 114 1.79 -7.55 -17.04
N TYR A 115 1.38 -6.44 -17.64
CA TYR A 115 0.71 -5.36 -16.93
C TYR A 115 -0.56 -4.92 -17.67
N ILE A 116 -1.54 -4.45 -16.92
CA ILE A 116 -2.79 -3.92 -17.46
C ILE A 116 -2.63 -2.40 -17.66
N SER A 117 -3.07 -1.88 -18.80
CA SER A 117 -3.13 -0.45 -19.12
C SER A 117 -4.57 -0.12 -19.49
N ILE A 118 -5.19 0.79 -18.73
CA ILE A 118 -6.57 1.24 -18.87
C ILE A 118 -6.53 2.74 -19.14
N HIS A 119 -7.05 3.14 -20.30
CA HIS A 119 -7.22 4.53 -20.74
C HIS A 119 -8.68 4.74 -21.10
N ASP A 120 -9.46 5.26 -20.15
CA ASP A 120 -10.93 5.35 -20.25
C ASP A 120 -11.56 3.98 -20.58
N SER A 121 -12.00 3.80 -21.84
CA SER A 121 -12.62 2.57 -22.33
C SER A 121 -11.63 1.59 -22.97
N GLU A 122 -10.41 2.03 -23.27
CA GLU A 122 -9.38 1.21 -23.90
C GLU A 122 -8.62 0.40 -22.83
N VAL A 123 -8.67 -0.92 -22.92
CA VAL A 123 -8.00 -1.83 -21.99
C VAL A 123 -7.03 -2.74 -22.74
N LYS A 124 -5.75 -2.70 -22.36
CA LYS A 124 -4.68 -3.51 -22.95
C LYS A 124 -3.94 -4.32 -21.89
N VAL A 125 -3.69 -5.59 -22.18
CA VAL A 125 -2.75 -6.44 -21.42
C VAL A 125 -1.41 -6.44 -22.17
N LYS A 126 -0.44 -5.70 -21.63
CA LYS A 126 0.89 -5.44 -22.20
C LYS A 126 1.96 -6.34 -21.57
N ASN A 127 3.07 -6.55 -22.28
CA ASN A 127 4.20 -7.35 -21.79
C ASN A 127 4.94 -6.63 -20.65
N ALA A 128 5.31 -7.36 -19.59
CA ALA A 128 6.08 -6.86 -18.45
C ALA A 128 7.33 -7.69 -18.13
N GLU A 129 7.84 -8.50 -19.06
CA GLU A 129 9.01 -9.37 -18.84
C GLU A 129 10.24 -8.56 -18.42
N THR A 130 10.44 -7.37 -18.99
CA THR A 130 11.55 -6.48 -18.62
C THR A 130 11.37 -5.81 -17.26
N LEU A 131 10.16 -5.77 -16.72
CA LEU A 131 9.86 -5.22 -15.39
C LEU A 131 9.94 -6.28 -14.29
N TRP A 132 9.79 -7.56 -14.66
CA TRP A 132 9.82 -8.68 -13.73
C TRP A 132 11.23 -8.86 -13.16
N GLY A 133 11.34 -9.08 -11.85
CA GLY A 133 12.62 -9.23 -11.17
C GLY A 133 13.40 -7.93 -10.93
N MET A 134 12.88 -6.77 -11.36
CA MET A 134 13.52 -5.49 -11.06
C MET A 134 13.70 -5.30 -9.55
N SER A 135 14.90 -4.90 -9.15
CA SER A 135 15.31 -4.80 -7.74
C SER A 135 14.46 -3.83 -6.91
N SER A 136 13.90 -2.80 -7.54
CA SER A 136 13.09 -1.80 -6.85
C SER A 136 11.72 -1.60 -7.48
N ILE A 137 10.70 -1.68 -6.64
CA ILE A 137 9.32 -1.32 -6.99
C ILE A 137 9.20 0.13 -7.48
N ARG A 138 10.10 1.02 -7.06
CA ARG A 138 10.12 2.44 -7.46
C ARG A 138 10.61 2.61 -8.89
N THR A 139 11.62 1.83 -9.29
CA THR A 139 12.12 1.80 -10.66
C THR A 139 11.03 1.35 -11.63
N VAL A 140 10.27 0.30 -11.29
CA VAL A 140 9.09 -0.13 -12.07
C VAL A 140 8.09 1.02 -12.22
N GLY A 141 7.80 1.74 -11.13
CA GLY A 141 6.91 2.90 -11.14
C GLY A 141 7.42 4.04 -12.02
N ARG A 142 8.73 4.32 -12.02
CA ARG A 142 9.35 5.32 -12.88
C ARG A 142 9.22 4.95 -14.35
N ILE A 143 9.56 3.72 -14.73
CA ILE A 143 9.47 3.25 -16.12
C ILE A 143 8.04 3.34 -16.63
N LEU A 144 7.07 2.87 -15.85
CA LEU A 144 5.64 2.96 -16.22
C LEU A 144 5.16 4.41 -16.38
N ARG A 145 5.73 5.37 -15.64
CA ARG A 145 5.45 6.80 -15.84
C ARG A 145 6.04 7.36 -17.12
N GLU A 146 7.17 6.83 -17.57
CA GLU A 146 7.84 7.28 -18.80
C GLU A 146 7.14 6.73 -20.05
N VAL A 147 6.61 5.50 -20.00
CA VAL A 147 6.02 4.83 -21.17
C VAL A 147 4.51 4.93 -21.31
N GLU A 148 3.76 5.15 -20.22
CA GLU A 148 2.30 5.34 -20.28
C GLU A 148 1.95 6.84 -20.32
N PRO A 149 0.87 7.25 -21.00
CA PRO A 149 0.43 8.65 -21.07
C PRO A 149 -0.32 9.08 -19.78
N GLY A 150 -0.95 10.26 -19.79
CA GLY A 150 -1.88 10.66 -18.73
C GLY A 150 -1.21 11.17 -17.44
N ALA A 151 -0.07 11.85 -17.57
CA ALA A 151 0.62 12.46 -16.43
C ALA A 151 -0.34 13.32 -15.59
N GLY A 152 -0.27 13.19 -14.26
CA GLY A 152 -1.16 13.88 -13.32
C GLY A 152 -2.53 13.24 -13.12
N ARG A 153 -3.07 12.53 -14.12
CA ARG A 153 -4.38 11.84 -14.05
C ARG A 153 -4.29 10.34 -13.83
N ARG A 154 -3.18 9.71 -14.21
CA ARG A 154 -2.96 8.27 -14.04
C ARG A 154 -2.67 7.87 -12.60
N SER A 155 -3.06 6.64 -12.26
CA SER A 155 -2.59 5.90 -11.10
C SER A 155 -1.90 4.61 -11.52
N ILE A 156 -0.86 4.20 -10.77
CA ILE A 156 -0.06 3.02 -11.06
C ILE A 156 -0.04 2.12 -9.83
N LEU A 157 -0.64 0.94 -9.95
CA LEU A 157 -0.52 -0.17 -9.01
C LEU A 157 0.60 -1.09 -9.47
N ARG A 158 1.45 -1.56 -8.57
CA ARG A 158 2.54 -2.50 -8.91
C ARG A 158 3.03 -3.31 -7.73
N ILE A 159 3.66 -4.43 -8.03
CA ILE A 159 4.32 -5.30 -7.04
C ILE A 159 5.84 -5.21 -7.15
N GLY A 160 6.52 -5.43 -6.02
CA GLY A 160 7.96 -5.71 -5.98
C GLY A 160 8.23 -7.21 -6.05
N ARG A 161 9.49 -7.60 -5.85
CA ARG A 161 9.92 -9.01 -5.91
C ARG A 161 9.23 -9.90 -4.88
N ALA A 162 8.83 -9.35 -3.72
CA ALA A 162 8.06 -10.13 -2.74
C ALA A 162 6.72 -10.63 -3.32
N GLY A 163 6.05 -9.83 -4.15
CA GLY A 163 4.83 -10.24 -4.85
C GLY A 163 5.12 -11.30 -5.91
N GLU A 164 6.18 -11.11 -6.71
CA GLU A 164 6.62 -12.06 -7.73
C GLU A 164 6.94 -13.44 -7.14
N ASN A 165 7.59 -13.44 -5.97
CA ASN A 165 7.96 -14.64 -5.21
C ASN A 165 6.83 -15.15 -4.29
N LEU A 166 5.61 -14.61 -4.42
CA LEU A 166 4.42 -15.06 -3.71
C LEU A 166 4.54 -15.00 -2.16
N VAL A 167 5.34 -14.09 -1.60
CA VAL A 167 5.38 -13.88 -0.14
C VAL A 167 3.98 -13.57 0.36
N ARG A 168 3.46 -14.36 1.30
CA ARG A 168 2.01 -14.39 1.62
C ARG A 168 1.44 -13.06 2.10
N TYR A 169 2.29 -12.12 2.52
CA TYR A 169 1.93 -10.77 2.95
C TYR A 169 2.58 -9.68 2.06
N ALA A 170 2.89 -9.99 0.80
CA ALA A 170 3.34 -8.99 -0.16
C ALA A 170 2.25 -7.95 -0.46
N CYS A 171 2.68 -6.70 -0.65
CA CYS A 171 1.83 -5.54 -0.89
C CYS A 171 1.71 -5.21 -2.37
N VAL A 172 0.73 -4.36 -2.69
CA VAL A 172 0.68 -3.62 -3.94
C VAL A 172 0.91 -2.14 -3.63
N ASN A 173 1.97 -1.56 -4.17
CA ASN A 173 2.22 -0.13 -4.09
C ASN A 173 1.33 0.61 -5.10
N VAL A 174 0.75 1.71 -4.65
CA VAL A 174 -0.11 2.62 -5.40
C VAL A 174 0.60 3.97 -5.50
N ASP A 175 0.84 4.39 -6.74
CA ASP A 175 1.52 5.61 -7.13
C ASP A 175 2.97 5.73 -6.67
N THR A 176 3.23 6.29 -5.49
CA THR A 176 4.60 6.48 -4.98
C THR A 176 4.73 5.91 -3.57
N VAL A 177 3.75 6.18 -2.71
CA VAL A 177 3.87 6.03 -1.25
C VAL A 177 2.60 5.51 -0.58
N ARG A 178 1.64 5.00 -1.35
CA ARG A 178 0.42 4.37 -0.82
C ARG A 178 0.42 2.90 -1.15
N HIS A 179 -0.34 2.11 -0.42
CA HIS A 179 -0.30 0.66 -0.52
C HIS A 179 -1.66 0.04 -0.26
N PHE A 180 -1.93 -1.06 -0.95
CA PHE A 180 -2.73 -2.13 -0.37
C PHE A 180 -1.78 -2.99 0.47
N GLY A 181 -1.66 -2.61 1.74
CA GLY A 181 -0.51 -2.92 2.58
C GLY A 181 -0.56 -4.22 3.37
N ARG A 182 -1.68 -4.96 3.36
CA ARG A 182 -1.86 -6.15 4.21
C ARG A 182 -2.57 -7.28 3.47
N LEU A 183 -2.55 -8.47 4.06
CA LEU A 183 -3.28 -9.67 3.63
C LEU A 183 -2.81 -10.28 2.30
N GLY A 184 -1.76 -9.75 1.66
CA GLY A 184 -1.08 -10.46 0.57
C GLY A 184 -1.62 -10.20 -0.83
N LEU A 185 -2.23 -9.04 -1.10
CA LEU A 185 -2.70 -8.70 -2.46
C LEU A 185 -1.55 -8.77 -3.49
N GLY A 186 -0.34 -8.38 -3.10
CA GLY A 186 0.84 -8.42 -3.97
C GLY A 186 1.20 -9.84 -4.42
N ALA A 187 1.00 -10.84 -3.57
CA ALA A 187 1.20 -12.23 -3.95
C ALA A 187 0.09 -12.75 -4.86
N VAL A 188 -1.14 -12.25 -4.73
CA VAL A 188 -2.22 -12.56 -5.68
C VAL A 188 -1.91 -11.97 -7.06
N PHE A 189 -1.42 -10.72 -7.13
CA PHE A 189 -0.89 -10.14 -8.36
C PHE A 189 0.21 -11.02 -8.98
N GLY A 190 1.21 -11.41 -8.20
CA GLY A 190 2.31 -12.27 -8.65
C GLY A 190 1.84 -13.64 -9.15
N SER A 191 0.88 -14.27 -8.47
CA SER A 191 0.35 -15.59 -8.85
C SER A 191 -0.29 -15.59 -10.25
N LYS A 192 -0.77 -14.41 -10.69
CA LYS A 192 -1.39 -14.18 -11.99
C LYS A 192 -0.42 -13.69 -13.07
N ASN A 193 0.88 -13.63 -12.76
CA ASN A 193 1.91 -12.97 -13.58
C ASN A 193 1.57 -11.49 -13.88
N LEU A 194 0.85 -10.82 -12.97
CA LEU A 194 0.47 -9.42 -13.13
C LEU A 194 1.46 -8.53 -12.36
N LYS A 195 2.36 -7.88 -13.08
CA LYS A 195 3.37 -7.00 -12.49
C LYS A 195 2.80 -5.65 -12.05
N ALA A 196 1.87 -5.10 -12.83
CA ALA A 196 1.32 -3.78 -12.60
C ALA A 196 -0.06 -3.59 -13.25
N MET A 197 -0.75 -2.53 -12.84
CA MET A 197 -1.95 -2.00 -13.48
C MET A 197 -1.84 -0.48 -13.52
N VAL A 198 -2.02 0.11 -14.69
CA VAL A 198 -2.07 1.55 -14.92
C VAL A 198 -3.48 1.91 -15.29
N ILE A 199 -4.04 2.88 -14.58
CA ILE A 199 -5.39 3.39 -14.82
C ILE A 199 -5.28 4.88 -15.05
N GLU A 200 -5.82 5.34 -16.15
CA GLU A 200 -6.04 6.74 -16.43
C GLU A 200 -7.43 6.93 -17.00
N GLY A 201 -8.03 8.07 -16.65
CA GLY A 201 -9.26 8.51 -17.23
C GLY A 201 -9.27 10.01 -17.43
N THR A 202 -10.09 10.43 -18.39
CA THR A 202 -10.12 11.81 -18.87
C THR A 202 -11.46 12.49 -18.66
N ASN A 203 -12.50 11.74 -18.27
CA ASN A 203 -13.85 12.27 -18.15
C ASN A 203 -13.98 13.29 -17.02
N ASP A 204 -14.83 14.29 -17.28
CA ASP A 204 -15.23 15.27 -16.29
C ASP A 204 -16.28 14.70 -15.32
N LEU A 205 -16.36 15.31 -14.13
CA LEU A 205 -17.40 15.03 -13.15
C LEU A 205 -18.62 15.91 -13.43
N PHE A 206 -19.76 15.29 -13.69
CA PHE A 206 -21.02 15.99 -13.90
C PHE A 206 -21.87 15.95 -12.64
N PHE A 207 -22.33 17.13 -12.21
CA PHE A 207 -23.23 17.28 -11.04
C PHE A 207 -24.57 17.86 -11.50
N LYS A 208 -25.67 17.22 -11.11
CA LYS A 208 -27.03 17.67 -11.45
C LYS A 208 -27.34 19.06 -10.87
N ASP A 209 -26.86 19.33 -9.66
CA ASP A 209 -27.02 20.61 -8.96
C ASP A 209 -25.66 21.07 -8.43
N VAL A 210 -24.98 21.89 -9.26
CA VAL A 210 -23.66 22.43 -8.93
C VAL A 210 -23.71 23.32 -7.70
N LYS A 211 -24.77 24.12 -7.51
CA LYS A 211 -24.90 25.01 -6.34
C LYS A 211 -24.96 24.22 -5.04
N LYS A 212 -25.78 23.16 -5.00
CA LYS A 212 -25.89 22.28 -3.84
C LYS A 212 -24.59 21.53 -3.59
N TYR A 213 -23.95 21.02 -4.65
CA TYR A 213 -22.66 20.35 -4.53
C TYR A 213 -21.59 21.29 -3.94
N SER A 214 -21.43 22.50 -4.50
CA SER A 214 -20.45 23.49 -4.01
C SER A 214 -20.69 23.83 -2.55
N LYS A 215 -21.96 24.02 -2.13
CA LYS A 215 -22.28 24.27 -0.72
C LYS A 215 -21.78 23.16 0.21
N VAL A 216 -22.01 21.90 -0.15
CA VAL A 216 -21.56 20.75 0.66
C VAL A 216 -20.03 20.62 0.62
N TYR A 217 -19.42 20.85 -0.55
CA TYR A 217 -17.97 20.85 -0.67
C TYR A 217 -17.33 21.90 0.25
N ASP A 218 -17.84 23.15 0.24
CA ASP A 218 -17.33 24.25 1.04
C ASP A 218 -17.51 24.01 2.54
N GLU A 219 -18.59 23.35 2.94
CA GLU A 219 -18.83 22.94 4.32
C GLU A 219 -17.78 21.92 4.80
N ILE A 220 -17.58 20.84 4.04
CA ILE A 220 -16.58 19.81 4.35
C ILE A 220 -15.18 20.42 4.32
N PHE A 221 -14.87 21.22 3.31
CA PHE A 221 -13.58 21.92 3.20
C PHE A 221 -13.36 22.88 4.38
N GLY A 222 -14.41 23.61 4.80
CA GLY A 222 -14.38 24.48 5.97
C GLY A 222 -14.03 23.71 7.25
N ILE A 223 -14.68 22.56 7.48
CA ILE A 223 -14.36 21.68 8.62
C ILE A 223 -12.89 21.22 8.53
N VAL A 224 -12.49 20.67 7.39
CA VAL A 224 -11.17 20.06 7.22
C VAL A 224 -10.02 21.08 7.35
N CYS A 225 -10.20 22.30 6.80
CA CYS A 225 -9.10 23.26 6.65
C CYS A 225 -9.12 24.40 7.68
N LYS A 226 -10.29 24.71 8.27
CA LYS A 226 -10.45 25.88 9.17
C LYS A 226 -10.66 25.50 10.64
N THR A 227 -10.72 24.21 10.95
CA THR A 227 -10.83 23.69 12.32
C THR A 227 -9.61 22.84 12.68
N LYS A 228 -9.56 22.31 13.91
CA LYS A 228 -8.47 21.45 14.39
C LYS A 228 -8.70 19.96 14.12
N GLU A 229 -9.82 19.57 13.48
CA GLU A 229 -10.18 18.14 13.37
C GLU A 229 -9.17 17.33 12.56
N MET A 230 -8.43 17.97 11.64
CA MET A 230 -7.38 17.32 10.86
C MET A 230 -5.96 17.68 11.32
N GLN A 231 -5.80 18.43 12.41
CA GLN A 231 -4.52 18.93 12.89
C GLN A 231 -3.51 17.80 13.10
N LYS A 232 -3.90 16.76 13.86
CA LYS A 232 -3.08 15.57 14.10
C LYS A 232 -2.49 15.00 12.80
N TYR A 233 -3.32 14.87 11.77
CA TYR A 233 -2.94 14.20 10.54
C TYR A 233 -2.01 15.04 9.67
N HIS A 234 -2.18 16.36 9.63
CA HIS A 234 -1.35 17.23 8.80
C HIS A 234 -0.12 17.78 9.53
N ASP A 235 -0.08 17.72 10.86
CA ASP A 235 1.01 18.23 11.67
C ASP A 235 2.14 17.20 11.80
N LEU A 236 1.96 16.23 12.71
CA LEU A 236 2.91 15.14 13.01
C LEU A 236 2.51 13.80 12.36
N GLY A 237 1.31 13.72 11.78
CA GLY A 237 0.77 12.49 11.23
C GLY A 237 0.42 11.46 12.31
N THR A 238 0.31 10.19 11.90
CA THR A 238 0.02 9.08 12.81
C THR A 238 1.16 8.83 13.80
N ALA A 239 2.40 9.18 13.43
CA ALA A 239 3.59 9.05 14.26
C ALA A 239 3.51 9.80 15.61
N SER A 240 2.60 10.78 15.74
CA SER A 240 2.23 11.41 17.02
C SER A 240 1.80 10.43 18.11
N ASN A 241 1.46 9.18 17.76
CA ASN A 241 1.06 8.16 18.73
C ASN A 241 2.22 7.61 19.59
N VAL A 242 3.48 7.75 19.18
CA VAL A 242 4.63 7.10 19.85
C VAL A 242 4.76 7.57 21.31
N ILE A 243 4.84 8.88 21.55
CA ILE A 243 5.05 9.43 22.91
C ILE A 243 3.87 9.13 23.85
N PRO A 244 2.60 9.40 23.46
CA PRO A 244 1.46 9.08 24.33
C PRO A 244 1.38 7.61 24.69
N LEU A 245 1.61 6.70 23.72
CA LEU A 245 1.59 5.26 23.99
C LEU A 245 2.72 4.84 24.93
N ASN A 246 3.92 5.40 24.78
CA ASN A 246 5.03 5.10 25.67
C ASN A 246 4.76 5.58 27.11
N ALA A 247 4.26 6.81 27.26
CA ALA A 247 3.95 7.40 28.56
C ALA A 247 2.85 6.63 29.32
N MET A 248 1.89 6.04 28.60
CA MET A 248 0.84 5.21 29.18
C MET A 248 1.26 3.76 29.46
N GLY A 249 2.49 3.35 29.09
CA GLY A 249 2.89 1.94 29.18
C GLY A 249 2.08 1.05 28.24
N ALA A 250 1.82 1.53 27.02
CA ALA A 250 1.03 0.86 25.99
C ALA A 250 1.75 0.80 24.63
N LEU A 251 3.06 1.06 24.58
CA LEU A 251 3.88 1.00 23.36
C LEU A 251 4.46 -0.42 23.19
N PRO A 252 3.97 -1.25 22.26
CA PRO A 252 4.39 -2.64 22.19
C PRO A 252 5.86 -2.77 21.78
N THR A 253 6.70 -3.28 22.65
CA THR A 253 8.16 -3.22 22.50
C THR A 253 8.77 -4.60 22.60
N ARG A 254 9.74 -4.90 21.71
CA ARG A 254 10.47 -6.18 21.64
C ARG A 254 9.51 -7.37 21.58
N ASN A 255 8.75 -7.47 20.49
CA ASN A 255 7.69 -8.48 20.29
C ASN A 255 6.72 -8.60 21.49
N PHE A 256 6.23 -7.46 21.98
CA PHE A 256 5.30 -7.36 23.12
C PHE A 256 5.85 -7.87 24.47
N SER A 257 7.16 -8.11 24.60
CA SER A 257 7.77 -8.48 25.88
C SER A 257 7.85 -7.29 26.86
N SER A 258 7.79 -6.07 26.33
CA SER A 258 7.72 -4.81 27.08
C SER A 258 6.62 -3.91 26.50
N ASN A 259 6.16 -2.94 27.29
CA ASN A 259 5.15 -1.96 26.93
C ASN A 259 5.68 -0.51 26.88
N THR A 260 7.00 -0.36 27.03
CA THR A 260 7.73 0.91 26.86
C THR A 260 9.06 0.66 26.14
N LEU A 261 9.54 1.69 25.44
CA LEU A 261 10.85 1.74 24.80
C LEU A 261 11.69 2.87 25.41
N GLU A 262 12.95 2.57 25.68
CA GLU A 262 13.94 3.56 26.10
C GLU A 262 14.27 4.50 24.92
N ASN A 263 14.33 5.80 25.18
CA ASN A 263 14.55 6.84 24.16
C ASN A 263 13.49 6.86 23.04
N ALA A 264 12.23 6.52 23.34
CA ALA A 264 11.13 6.53 22.37
C ALA A 264 10.91 7.89 21.69
N GLU A 265 11.33 8.98 22.33
CA GLU A 265 11.30 10.33 21.75
C GLU A 265 12.13 10.45 20.47
N ARG A 266 13.19 9.65 20.29
CA ARG A 266 14.00 9.66 19.06
C ARG A 266 13.28 9.13 17.82
N ILE A 267 12.25 8.30 18.00
CA ILE A 267 11.43 7.76 16.91
C ILE A 267 10.00 8.32 16.92
N SER A 268 9.79 9.41 17.65
CA SER A 268 8.50 10.11 17.75
C SER A 268 8.15 10.88 16.49
N GLY A 269 6.85 11.19 16.31
CA GLY A 269 6.40 12.06 15.24
C GLY A 269 7.05 13.44 15.28
N GLU A 270 7.28 13.98 16.48
CA GLU A 270 7.96 15.25 16.73
C GLU A 270 9.40 15.22 16.20
N HIS A 271 10.18 14.21 16.60
CA HIS A 271 11.58 14.09 16.18
C HIS A 271 11.70 13.83 14.66
N PHE A 272 10.82 13.00 14.10
CA PHE A 272 10.74 12.81 12.66
C PHE A 272 10.36 14.09 11.92
N ALA A 273 9.42 14.89 12.46
CA ALA A 273 9.01 16.16 11.86
C ALA A 273 10.14 17.21 11.85
N GLU A 274 10.91 17.30 12.94
CA GLU A 274 11.96 18.31 13.09
C GLU A 274 13.23 17.98 12.29
N HIS A 275 13.65 16.71 12.28
CA HIS A 275 14.97 16.33 11.76
C HIS A 275 14.92 15.57 10.43
N TYR A 276 13.84 14.82 10.16
CA TYR A 276 13.77 13.88 9.05
C TYR A 276 12.67 14.15 8.03
N LEU A 277 11.71 15.04 8.29
CA LEU A 277 10.61 15.33 7.36
C LEU A 277 11.11 16.16 6.18
N ALA A 278 11.13 15.55 5.00
CA ALA A 278 11.51 16.25 3.79
C ALA A 278 10.34 17.05 3.20
N ARG A 279 9.15 16.44 3.20
CA ARG A 279 7.92 17.05 2.69
C ARG A 279 6.69 16.30 3.16
N LYS A 280 5.56 17.02 3.11
CA LYS A 280 4.23 16.44 3.22
C LYS A 280 3.54 16.40 1.86
N THR A 281 2.70 15.39 1.63
CA THR A 281 1.88 15.29 0.43
C THR A 281 0.50 14.71 0.74
N ALA A 282 -0.38 14.68 -0.25
CA ALA A 282 -1.77 14.27 -0.08
C ALA A 282 -2.23 13.31 -1.19
N CYS A 283 -3.30 12.58 -0.91
CA CYS A 283 -4.10 11.96 -1.97
C CYS A 283 -4.72 13.05 -2.85
N VAL A 284 -5.05 12.74 -4.10
CA VAL A 284 -5.69 13.71 -5.01
C VAL A 284 -7.03 14.19 -4.45
N GLY A 285 -7.24 15.50 -4.48
CA GLY A 285 -8.46 16.14 -3.96
C GLY A 285 -8.52 16.26 -2.43
N CYS A 286 -7.52 15.78 -1.69
CA CYS A 286 -7.49 15.88 -0.24
C CYS A 286 -6.63 17.07 0.22
N PRO A 287 -7.18 18.03 0.99
CA PRO A 287 -6.41 19.19 1.44
C PRO A 287 -5.61 18.94 2.73
N VAL A 288 -5.70 17.75 3.33
CA VAL A 288 -5.08 17.46 4.64
C VAL A 288 -3.55 17.38 4.56
N GLY A 289 -2.97 16.74 3.55
CA GLY A 289 -1.51 16.57 3.51
C GLY A 289 -0.95 15.61 4.55
N CYS A 290 -1.63 14.50 4.83
CA CYS A 290 -1.24 13.56 5.91
C CYS A 290 -0.06 12.62 5.58
N ILE A 291 0.42 12.61 4.34
CA ILE A 291 1.49 11.71 3.93
C ILE A 291 2.82 12.36 4.26
N HIS A 292 3.50 11.85 5.28
CA HIS A 292 4.82 12.30 5.68
C HIS A 292 5.88 11.50 4.93
N VAL A 293 6.83 12.22 4.34
CA VAL A 293 7.91 11.61 3.56
C VAL A 293 9.23 12.08 4.14
N GLY A 294 9.96 11.14 4.74
CA GLY A 294 11.27 11.37 5.31
C GLY A 294 12.36 11.45 4.25
N TRP A 295 13.48 12.11 4.55
CA TRP A 295 14.71 12.00 3.78
C TRP A 295 15.65 11.03 4.50
N LEU A 296 15.97 9.92 3.85
CA LEU A 296 16.98 8.97 4.26
C LEU A 296 18.24 9.24 3.43
N ARG A 297 19.33 9.61 4.09
CA ARG A 297 20.63 9.86 3.45
C ARG A 297 21.58 8.74 3.84
N GLU A 298 22.03 7.97 2.87
CA GLU A 298 22.91 6.82 3.08
C GLU A 298 24.22 7.01 2.32
N GLN A 299 25.33 6.76 3.02
CA GLN A 299 26.66 6.75 2.42
C GLN A 299 26.85 5.42 1.69
N PHE A 300 27.30 5.47 0.44
CA PHE A 300 27.56 4.26 -0.37
C PHE A 300 29.03 4.06 -0.74
N ALA A 301 29.90 5.04 -0.47
CA ALA A 301 31.35 4.91 -0.54
C ALA A 301 32.05 5.87 0.45
N ASP A 302 33.28 5.57 0.82
CA ASP A 302 34.03 6.23 1.91
C ASP A 302 34.28 7.73 1.66
N GLU A 303 34.29 8.16 0.41
CA GLU A 303 34.61 9.52 -0.03
C GLU A 303 33.47 10.53 0.15
N HIS A 304 32.64 10.39 1.20
CA HIS A 304 31.42 11.18 1.41
C HIS A 304 30.46 11.13 0.22
N GLU A 305 30.36 9.95 -0.40
CA GLU A 305 29.44 9.67 -1.50
C GLU A 305 28.10 9.19 -0.94
N TYR A 306 27.04 9.97 -1.16
CA TYR A 306 25.71 9.70 -0.59
C TYR A 306 24.64 9.65 -1.66
N PHE A 307 23.67 8.76 -1.47
CA PHE A 307 22.38 8.85 -2.13
C PHE A 307 21.32 9.28 -1.11
N THR A 308 20.27 9.94 -1.62
CA THR A 308 19.12 10.34 -0.82
C THR A 308 17.88 9.63 -1.33
N VAL A 309 17.18 8.99 -0.42
CA VAL A 309 15.92 8.29 -0.67
C VAL A 309 14.81 8.96 0.12
N TYR A 310 13.66 9.11 -0.53
CA TYR A 310 12.47 9.65 0.12
C TYR A 310 11.59 8.50 0.60
N THR A 311 11.41 8.34 1.89
CA THR A 311 10.76 7.17 2.48
C THR A 311 9.50 7.60 3.24
N PRO A 312 8.31 7.09 2.88
CA PRO A 312 7.12 7.41 3.64
C PRO A 312 7.20 6.79 5.03
N TYR A 313 6.73 7.50 6.04
CA TYR A 313 6.61 6.97 7.39
C TYR A 313 5.24 7.31 7.97
N ASP A 314 4.76 6.37 8.76
CA ASP A 314 3.53 6.42 9.55
C ASP A 314 3.84 5.74 10.89
N TYR A 315 2.91 5.79 11.84
CA TYR A 315 3.08 5.10 13.12
C TYR A 315 3.35 3.60 12.94
N GLU A 316 2.62 2.93 12.05
CA GLU A 316 2.69 1.47 11.94
C GLU A 316 4.03 0.96 11.40
N PRO A 317 4.65 1.54 10.36
CA PRO A 317 6.03 1.20 9.99
C PRO A 317 7.07 1.56 11.06
N ILE A 318 6.90 2.69 11.77
CA ILE A 318 7.77 3.06 12.90
C ILE A 318 7.63 2.04 14.03
N TYR A 319 6.41 1.60 14.33
CA TYR A 319 6.14 0.53 15.28
C TYR A 319 6.87 -0.75 14.88
N ALA A 320 6.65 -1.19 13.65
CA ALA A 320 7.10 -2.48 13.16
C ALA A 320 8.63 -2.61 13.14
N PHE A 321 9.35 -1.55 12.76
CA PHE A 321 10.81 -1.56 12.62
C PHE A 321 11.56 -0.79 13.70
N GLY A 322 10.87 0.01 14.51
CA GLY A 322 11.40 0.70 15.68
C GLY A 322 11.12 -0.08 16.95
N ASN A 323 10.09 0.31 17.71
CA ASN A 323 9.87 -0.23 19.04
C ASN A 323 9.58 -1.74 19.08
N ASN A 324 8.90 -2.33 18.09
CA ASN A 324 8.70 -3.78 18.06
C ASN A 324 10.03 -4.57 17.97
N LEU A 325 11.06 -3.99 17.33
CA LEU A 325 12.40 -4.56 17.22
C LEU A 325 13.39 -3.97 18.22
N GLY A 326 12.93 -3.11 19.13
CA GLY A 326 13.76 -2.45 20.14
C GLY A 326 14.74 -1.41 19.56
N ILE A 327 14.50 -0.89 18.36
CA ILE A 327 15.33 0.11 17.69
C ILE A 327 14.79 1.50 17.97
N SER A 328 15.65 2.40 18.46
CA SER A 328 15.33 3.82 18.75
C SER A 328 16.16 4.81 17.92
N ASP A 329 16.91 4.32 16.93
CA ASP A 329 17.58 5.18 15.96
C ASP A 329 16.67 5.48 14.75
N PRO A 330 16.30 6.74 14.50
CA PRO A 330 15.39 7.09 13.41
C PRO A 330 15.96 6.84 12.01
N HIS A 331 17.29 6.90 11.83
CA HIS A 331 17.93 6.59 10.54
C HIS A 331 17.77 5.10 10.23
N GLU A 332 18.08 4.24 11.20
CA GLU A 332 17.92 2.78 11.05
C GLU A 332 16.45 2.37 10.84
N VAL A 333 15.51 3.02 11.53
CA VAL A 333 14.07 2.80 11.29
C VAL A 333 13.69 3.14 9.86
N LEU A 334 14.09 4.30 9.34
CA LEU A 334 13.82 4.67 7.94
C LEU A 334 14.49 3.74 6.94
N ARG A 335 15.69 3.25 7.25
CA ARG A 335 16.44 2.30 6.42
C ARG A 335 15.70 0.96 6.31
N LEU A 336 15.18 0.43 7.41
CA LEU A 336 14.37 -0.79 7.42
C LEU A 336 13.01 -0.60 6.71
N ILE A 337 12.34 0.55 6.91
CA ILE A 337 11.12 0.89 6.18
C ILE A 337 11.40 0.92 4.67
N GLU A 338 12.47 1.60 4.24
CA GLU A 338 12.81 1.67 2.81
C GLU A 338 13.15 0.29 2.24
N ARG A 339 13.85 -0.57 3.00
CA ARG A 339 14.15 -1.93 2.54
C ARG A 339 12.87 -2.73 2.32
N CYS A 340 11.91 -2.63 3.25
CA CYS A 340 10.59 -3.23 3.12
C CYS A 340 9.81 -2.69 1.90
N GLU A 341 9.84 -1.37 1.69
CA GLU A 341 9.20 -0.68 0.56
C GLU A 341 9.74 -1.16 -0.78
N VAL A 342 11.06 -1.23 -0.94
CA VAL A 342 11.74 -1.60 -2.19
C VAL A 342 11.27 -2.96 -2.71
N PHE A 343 11.08 -3.93 -1.81
CA PHE A 343 10.60 -5.27 -2.15
C PHE A 343 9.08 -5.40 -2.26
N GLY A 344 8.32 -4.43 -1.73
CA GLY A 344 6.86 -4.47 -1.69
C GLY A 344 6.32 -5.44 -0.64
N LEU A 345 6.84 -5.37 0.59
CA LEU A 345 6.38 -6.16 1.73
C LEU A 345 5.43 -5.35 2.64
N ASP A 346 4.60 -6.06 3.41
CA ASP A 346 3.79 -5.46 4.50
C ASP A 346 4.72 -5.14 5.67
N ALA A 347 4.94 -3.85 5.94
CA ALA A 347 5.80 -3.39 7.02
C ALA A 347 5.42 -3.98 8.38
N ILE A 348 4.13 -4.01 8.70
CA ILE A 348 3.63 -4.49 10.00
C ILE A 348 3.93 -5.98 10.13
N THR A 349 3.48 -6.77 9.16
CA THR A 349 3.66 -8.23 9.21
C THR A 349 5.14 -8.61 9.18
N THR A 350 5.96 -7.88 8.41
CA THR A 350 7.42 -8.08 8.37
C THR A 350 8.05 -7.83 9.75
N GLY A 351 7.80 -6.66 10.36
CA GLY A 351 8.36 -6.34 11.68
C GLY A 351 7.89 -7.30 12.77
N VAL A 352 6.63 -7.74 12.74
CA VAL A 352 6.09 -8.74 13.69
C VAL A 352 6.78 -10.09 13.51
N TYR A 353 6.95 -10.58 12.27
CA TYR A 353 7.67 -11.84 12.04
C TYR A 353 9.14 -11.76 12.46
N LEU A 354 9.80 -10.63 12.23
CA LEU A 354 11.17 -10.42 12.69
C LEU A 354 11.28 -10.42 14.21
N GLY A 355 10.33 -9.76 14.90
CA GLY A 355 10.27 -9.79 16.37
C GLY A 355 10.07 -11.21 16.92
N TRP A 356 9.13 -11.97 16.33
CA TRP A 356 8.93 -13.38 16.67
C TRP A 356 10.19 -14.23 16.41
N LEU A 357 10.87 -14.00 15.28
CA LEU A 357 12.05 -14.76 14.91
C LEU A 357 13.22 -14.48 15.86
N THR A 358 13.37 -13.23 16.32
CA THR A 358 14.36 -12.84 17.34
C THR A 358 14.10 -13.55 18.68
N ASP A 359 12.85 -13.63 19.11
CA ASP A 359 12.50 -14.39 20.32
C ASP A 359 12.75 -15.89 20.13
N ALA A 360 12.38 -16.45 18.99
CA ALA A 360 12.59 -17.87 18.68
C ALA A 360 14.08 -18.25 18.68
N LEU A 361 14.95 -17.37 18.16
CA LEU A 361 16.40 -17.51 18.24
C LEU A 361 16.91 -17.41 19.69
N SER A 362 16.46 -16.39 20.42
CA SER A 362 16.90 -16.14 21.81
C SER A 362 16.51 -17.29 22.75
N ASN A 363 15.40 -17.98 22.47
CA ASN A 363 14.93 -19.14 23.23
C ASN A 363 15.39 -20.49 22.66
N GLY A 364 16.20 -20.50 21.59
CA GLY A 364 16.72 -21.73 20.97
C GLY A 364 15.66 -22.60 20.29
N VAL A 365 14.49 -22.05 19.96
CA VAL A 365 13.44 -22.72 19.15
C VAL A 365 13.92 -22.90 17.71
N VAL A 366 14.68 -21.92 17.21
CA VAL A 366 15.43 -21.98 15.95
C VAL A 366 16.86 -21.55 16.21
N THR A 367 17.77 -21.88 15.29
CA THR A 367 19.19 -21.56 15.39
C THR A 367 19.65 -20.67 14.24
N THR A 368 20.83 -20.07 14.36
CA THR A 368 21.46 -19.30 13.27
C THR A 368 21.73 -20.16 12.04
N LYS A 369 21.76 -21.50 12.17
CA LYS A 369 21.83 -22.41 11.02
C LYS A 369 20.53 -22.44 10.21
N ASP A 370 19.39 -22.24 10.87
CA ASP A 370 18.08 -22.22 10.22
C ASP A 370 17.79 -20.87 9.55
N THR A 371 18.18 -19.77 10.20
CA THR A 371 17.95 -18.40 9.72
C THR A 371 19.04 -17.90 8.77
N GLY A 372 20.26 -18.43 8.91
CA GLY A 372 21.47 -17.92 8.26
C GLY A 372 21.85 -16.50 8.70
N LEU A 373 21.26 -16.00 9.79
CA LEU A 373 21.41 -14.64 10.30
C LEU A 373 21.33 -14.63 11.83
N GLU A 374 22.11 -13.77 12.46
CA GLU A 374 21.92 -13.39 13.86
C GLU A 374 20.92 -12.23 13.93
N LEU A 375 19.90 -12.37 14.77
CA LEU A 375 18.90 -11.33 15.01
C LEU A 375 18.84 -11.03 16.50
N LYS A 376 18.87 -9.74 16.83
CA LYS A 376 18.86 -9.28 18.21
C LYS A 376 18.08 -7.98 18.31
N PHE A 377 17.28 -7.84 19.37
CA PHE A 377 16.55 -6.59 19.61
C PHE A 377 17.53 -5.43 19.78
N GLY A 378 17.24 -4.31 19.11
CA GLY A 378 18.08 -3.11 19.09
C GLY A 378 19.18 -3.10 18.03
N GLU A 379 19.37 -4.16 17.25
CA GLU A 379 20.40 -4.25 16.21
C GLU A 379 19.77 -4.37 14.82
N SER A 380 19.95 -3.37 13.96
CA SER A 380 19.24 -3.22 12.68
C SER A 380 19.80 -4.07 11.53
N GLU A 381 21.12 -4.31 11.46
CA GLU A 381 21.76 -4.97 10.31
C GLU A 381 21.22 -6.38 10.04
N GLY A 382 21.02 -7.18 11.09
CA GLY A 382 20.44 -8.53 10.94
C GLY A 382 19.04 -8.47 10.33
N TYR A 383 18.22 -7.51 10.77
CA TYR A 383 16.87 -7.31 10.22
C TYR A 383 16.89 -6.83 8.77
N TYR A 384 17.82 -5.95 8.41
CA TYR A 384 17.98 -5.47 7.04
C TYR A 384 18.16 -6.63 6.06
N HIS A 385 19.07 -7.56 6.37
CA HIS A 385 19.32 -8.75 5.56
C HIS A 385 18.18 -9.79 5.64
N ALA A 386 17.50 -9.88 6.79
CA ALA A 386 16.35 -10.77 6.92
C ALA A 386 15.20 -10.37 5.98
N ILE A 387 14.96 -9.05 5.81
CA ILE A 387 13.96 -8.54 4.87
C ILE A 387 14.26 -8.99 3.43
N GLU A 388 15.55 -9.00 3.04
CA GLU A 388 15.99 -9.47 1.71
C GLU A 388 15.68 -10.96 1.52
N LYS A 389 16.09 -11.80 2.47
CA LYS A 389 15.83 -13.25 2.43
C LYS A 389 14.33 -13.53 2.36
N ILE A 390 13.51 -12.81 3.13
CA ILE A 390 12.06 -12.94 3.08
C ILE A 390 11.52 -12.64 1.67
N ALA A 391 11.97 -11.54 1.07
CA ALA A 391 11.48 -11.11 -0.25
C ALA A 391 11.93 -12.03 -1.38
N GLU A 392 13.13 -12.59 -1.26
CA GLU A 392 13.78 -13.39 -2.31
C GLU A 392 13.48 -14.89 -2.21
N ARG A 393 13.00 -15.36 -1.05
CA ARG A 393 12.77 -16.77 -0.69
C ARG A 393 14.04 -17.60 -0.81
#